data_AF-A0A6I4XT61-F1
#
_entry.id   AF-A0A6I4XT61-F1
#
_cell.length_a   1.000
_cell.length_b   1.000
_cell.length_c   1.000
_cell.angle_alpha   90.00
_cell.angle_beta   90.00
_cell.angle_gamma   90.00
#
_symmetry.space_group_name_H-M   'P 1'
#
loop_
_entity.id
_entity.type
_entity.pdbx_description
1 polymer ?
#
loop_
_entity_poly.entity_id
_entity_poly.type
_entity_poly.pdbx_seq_one_letter_code
_entity_poly.pdbx_strand_id
1 'polypeptide(L)'
;MPIKINDLTLPKEKLEKEYQVVNVTRWQKDGEILGWSYECILPKLRYEKISVKVKSENPVITPEELIQQGLAMVTFTNLAIAPWGRSNGQFVSYGLSATADVATLIPKKQGSTVQN
;
A
#
# COMPACT_ATOMS: atom_id res chain seq x y z
N MET A 1 -26.98 12.45 0.46
CA MET A 1 -26.19 12.87 -0.73
C MET A 1 -25.73 11.61 -1.46
N PRO A 2 -25.94 11.47 -2.77
CA PRO A 2 -25.42 10.33 -3.52
C PRO A 2 -23.89 10.46 -3.65
N ILE A 3 -23.14 9.47 -3.17
CA ILE A 3 -21.69 9.37 -3.41
C ILE A 3 -21.50 8.84 -4.83
N LYS A 4 -20.83 9.61 -5.70
CA LYS A 4 -20.51 9.17 -7.05
C LYS A 4 -19.16 8.45 -7.03
N ILE A 5 -18.98 7.50 -7.94
CA ILE A 5 -17.70 6.75 -8.06
C ILE A 5 -16.51 7.70 -8.28
N ASN A 6 -16.72 8.81 -9.00
CA ASN A 6 -15.71 9.85 -9.24
C ASN A 6 -15.26 10.57 -7.95
N ASP A 7 -16.11 10.60 -6.91
CA ASP A 7 -15.73 11.16 -5.61
C ASP A 7 -14.74 10.22 -4.86
N LEU A 8 -14.66 8.96 -5.28
CA LEU A 8 -13.82 7.92 -4.70
C LEU A 8 -12.60 7.58 -5.56
N THR A 9 -12.49 8.14 -6.76
CA THR A 9 -11.31 7.94 -7.62
C THR A 9 -10.17 8.83 -7.15
N LEU A 10 -9.02 8.23 -6.81
CA LEU A 10 -7.82 8.99 -6.50
C LEU A 10 -7.21 9.57 -7.80
N PRO A 11 -6.98 10.89 -7.89
CA PRO A 11 -6.23 11.46 -9.01
C PRO A 11 -4.80 10.93 -9.01
N LYS A 12 -4.28 10.57 -10.19
CA LYS A 12 -2.89 10.08 -10.33
C LYS A 12 -1.85 11.08 -9.82
N GLU A 13 -2.16 12.37 -9.91
CA GLU A 13 -1.31 13.47 -9.41
C GLU A 13 -1.11 13.44 -7.89
N LYS A 14 -2.07 12.85 -7.16
CA LYS A 14 -1.99 12.68 -5.69
C LYS A 14 -1.30 11.38 -5.29
N LEU A 15 -1.00 10.49 -6.24
CA LEU A 15 -0.21 9.31 -5.96
C LEU A 15 1.23 9.71 -5.66
N GLU A 16 1.83 8.94 -4.77
CA GLU A 16 3.22 9.15 -4.37
C GLU A 16 4.12 8.24 -5.21
N LYS A 17 5.38 8.64 -5.37
CA LYS A 17 6.37 7.77 -6.02
C LYS A 17 6.92 6.73 -5.04
N GLU A 18 6.96 7.10 -3.77
CA GLU A 18 7.53 6.35 -2.67
C GLU A 18 6.48 6.29 -1.56
N TYR A 19 6.33 5.12 -0.96
CA TYR A 19 5.31 4.85 0.04
C TYR A 19 5.95 4.39 1.34
N GLN A 20 5.53 4.99 2.45
CA GLN A 20 5.97 4.61 3.78
C GLN A 20 5.14 3.41 4.25
N VAL A 21 5.78 2.25 4.36
CA VAL A 21 5.17 1.02 4.87
C VAL A 21 5.23 1.04 6.38
N VAL A 22 4.08 0.75 7.01
CA VAL A 22 3.94 0.65 8.47
C VAL A 22 3.50 -0.73 8.93
N ASN A 23 2.99 -1.56 8.02
CA ASN A 23 2.68 -2.94 8.32
C ASN A 23 2.80 -3.81 7.06
N VAL A 24 3.20 -5.07 7.23
CA VAL A 24 3.24 -6.08 6.16
C VAL A 24 2.51 -7.32 6.66
N THR A 25 1.54 -7.78 5.89
CA THR A 25 0.76 -8.97 6.23
C THR A 25 0.66 -9.91 5.04
N ARG A 26 0.56 -11.21 5.33
CA ARG A 26 0.40 -12.22 4.29
C ARG A 26 -1.00 -12.11 3.69
N TRP A 27 -1.09 -11.93 2.38
CA TRP A 27 -2.37 -11.90 1.67
C TRP A 27 -2.77 -13.32 1.28
N GLN A 28 -3.82 -13.81 1.93
CA GLN A 28 -4.36 -15.14 1.70
C GLN A 28 -5.84 -15.05 1.36
N LYS A 29 -6.33 -16.00 0.56
CA LYS A 29 -7.75 -16.15 0.26
C LYS A 29 -8.06 -17.64 0.20
N ASP A 30 -9.07 -18.09 0.96
CA ASP A 30 -9.53 -19.48 0.97
C ASP A 30 -8.42 -20.51 1.25
N GLY A 31 -7.41 -20.12 2.06
CA GLY A 31 -6.25 -20.96 2.40
C GLY A 31 -5.09 -20.89 1.39
N GLU A 32 -5.28 -20.27 0.23
CA GLU A 32 -4.23 -20.05 -0.76
C GLU A 32 -3.50 -18.72 -0.51
N ILE A 33 -2.18 -18.75 -0.62
CA ILE A 33 -1.34 -17.58 -0.44
C ILE A 33 -1.23 -16.88 -1.78
N LEU A 34 -1.91 -15.74 -1.88
CA LEU A 34 -1.93 -14.92 -3.10
C LEU A 34 -0.78 -13.93 -3.14
N GLY A 35 -0.19 -13.60 -1.98
CA GLY A 35 1.03 -12.81 -1.89
C GLY A 35 1.12 -12.02 -0.59
N TRP A 36 1.42 -10.73 -0.70
CA TRP A 36 1.70 -9.85 0.44
C TRP A 36 0.89 -8.55 0.36
N SER A 37 0.45 -8.07 1.52
CA SER A 37 -0.28 -6.82 1.71
C SER A 37 0.59 -5.84 2.48
N TYR A 38 0.89 -4.70 1.87
CA TYR A 38 1.67 -3.62 2.45
C TYR A 38 0.73 -2.48 2.88
N GLU A 39 0.63 -2.24 4.18
CA GLU A 39 -0.07 -1.06 4.70
C GLU A 39 0.84 0.14 4.58
N CYS A 40 0.42 1.10 3.76
CA CYS A 40 1.19 2.29 3.44
C CYS A 40 0.44 3.54 3.87
N ILE A 41 1.16 4.55 4.35
CA ILE A 41 0.62 5.88 4.65
C ILE A 41 0.77 6.76 3.41
N LEU A 42 -0.25 7.56 3.10
CA LEU A 42 -0.20 8.62 2.08
C LEU A 42 -0.18 9.99 2.76
N PRO A 43 1.01 10.57 3.03
CA PRO A 43 1.15 11.93 3.55
C PRO A 43 0.31 12.97 2.78
N LYS A 44 0.30 12.90 1.43
CA LYS A 44 -0.44 13.86 0.58
C LYS A 44 -1.96 13.76 0.72
N LEU A 45 -2.48 12.66 1.25
CA LEU A 45 -3.90 12.42 1.43
C LEU A 45 -4.29 12.48 2.91
N ARG A 46 -3.75 13.45 3.67
CA ARG A 46 -4.01 13.59 5.12
C ARG A 46 -3.65 12.34 5.94
N TYR A 47 -2.55 11.67 5.56
CA TYR A 47 -2.06 10.47 6.23
C TYR A 47 -3.04 9.29 6.21
N GLU A 48 -3.91 9.23 5.21
CA GLU A 48 -4.76 8.07 4.96
C GLU A 48 -3.90 6.81 4.74
N LYS A 49 -4.44 5.67 5.15
CA LYS A 49 -3.78 4.38 5.02
C LYS A 49 -4.38 3.60 3.85
N ILE A 50 -3.53 2.97 3.04
CA ILE A 50 -3.96 2.03 2.01
C ILE A 50 -3.27 0.68 2.21
N SER A 51 -3.99 -0.39 1.89
CA SER A 51 -3.45 -1.74 1.81
C SER A 51 -3.17 -2.05 0.34
N VAL A 52 -1.89 -2.10 -0.02
CA VAL A 52 -1.44 -2.46 -1.37
C VAL A 52 -1.16 -3.96 -1.41
N LYS A 53 -1.91 -4.67 -2.24
CA LYS A 53 -1.75 -6.11 -2.45
C LYS A 53 -0.83 -6.38 -3.62
N VAL A 54 0.20 -7.19 -3.39
CA VAL A 54 1.20 -7.58 -4.38
C VAL A 54 1.24 -9.10 -4.46
N LYS A 55 1.12 -9.64 -5.67
CA LYS A 55 1.27 -11.07 -5.90
C LYS A 55 2.76 -11.40 -5.95
N SER A 56 3.28 -11.96 -4.88
CA SER A 56 4.69 -12.35 -4.75
C SER A 56 4.81 -13.51 -3.78
N GLU A 57 5.75 -14.42 -4.02
CA GLU A 57 6.06 -15.50 -3.08
C GLU A 57 6.67 -14.96 -1.77
N ASN A 58 7.60 -14.02 -1.90
CA ASN A 58 8.34 -13.44 -0.78
C ASN A 58 8.04 -11.94 -0.63
N PRO A 59 8.02 -11.41 0.61
CA PRO A 59 7.87 -9.98 0.82
C PRO A 59 9.20 -9.28 0.55
N VAL A 60 9.14 -7.99 0.21
CA VAL A 60 10.36 -7.15 0.04
C VAL A 60 10.98 -6.72 1.37
N ILE A 61 10.18 -6.79 2.44
CA ILE A 61 10.58 -6.58 3.83
C ILE A 61 9.68 -7.44 4.70
N THR A 62 10.25 -8.21 5.62
CA THR A 62 9.44 -9.03 6.53
C THR A 62 8.82 -8.16 7.63
N PRO A 63 7.73 -8.62 8.27
CA PRO A 63 7.16 -7.90 9.41
C PRO A 63 8.16 -7.65 10.53
N GLU A 64 9.06 -8.60 10.78
CA GLU A 64 10.10 -8.51 11.82
C GLU A 64 11.14 -7.45 11.48
N GLU A 65 11.62 -7.42 10.22
CA GLU A 65 12.54 -6.40 9.73
C GLU A 65 11.92 -5.01 9.79
N LEU A 66 10.63 -4.90 9.47
CA LEU A 66 9.92 -3.63 9.54
C LEU A 66 9.81 -3.12 10.98
N ILE A 67 9.51 -4.00 11.95
CA ILE A 67 9.48 -3.65 13.37
C ILE A 67 10.85 -3.17 13.84
N GLN A 68 11.92 -3.84 13.42
CA GLN A 68 13.29 -3.47 13.78
C GLN A 68 13.72 -2.12 13.16
N GLN A 69 13.35 -1.87 11.91
CA GLN A 69 13.69 -0.62 11.21
C GLN A 69 12.74 0.54 11.56
N GLY A 70 11.59 0.23 12.16
CA GLY A 70 10.49 1.13 12.50
C GLY A 70 9.69 1.63 11.29
N LEU A 71 10.37 1.94 10.18
CA LEU A 71 9.80 2.52 8.97
C LEU A 71 10.59 2.04 7.75
N ALA A 72 9.88 1.60 6.71
CA ALA A 72 10.43 1.24 5.41
C ALA A 72 9.80 2.06 4.29
N MET A 73 10.59 2.42 3.27
CA MET A 73 10.09 3.06 2.07
C MET A 73 10.10 2.06 0.91
N VAL A 74 8.99 1.96 0.20
CA VAL A 74 8.84 1.09 -0.95
C VAL A 74 8.32 1.86 -2.16
N THR A 75 8.67 1.40 -3.35
CA THR A 75 8.02 1.80 -4.60
C THR A 75 7.18 0.66 -5.13
N PHE A 76 6.08 0.99 -5.80
CA PHE A 76 5.19 0.02 -6.43
C PHE A 76 5.19 0.22 -7.94
N THR A 77 5.42 -0.85 -8.69
CA THR A 77 5.32 -0.85 -10.15
C THR A 77 3.88 -1.18 -10.55
N ASN A 78 3.33 -0.42 -11.50
CA ASN A 78 1.94 -0.56 -11.97
C ASN A 78 0.89 -0.52 -10.85
N LEU A 79 1.08 0.38 -9.87
CA LEU A 79 0.09 0.58 -8.81
C LEU A 79 -1.25 1.02 -9.40
N ALA A 80 -2.24 0.16 -9.27
CA ALA A 80 -3.63 0.42 -9.61
C ALA A 80 -4.43 0.63 -8.32
N ILE A 81 -5.01 1.82 -8.17
CA ILE A 81 -5.95 2.12 -7.09
C ILE A 81 -7.33 2.27 -7.70
N ALA A 82 -8.27 1.44 -7.24
CA ALA A 82 -9.65 1.46 -7.70
C ALA A 82 -10.61 1.53 -6.51
N PRO A 83 -11.65 2.37 -6.55
CA PRO A 83 -12.72 2.32 -5.57
C PRO A 83 -13.49 1.01 -5.71
N TRP A 84 -13.93 0.45 -4.59
CA TRP A 84 -14.86 -0.66 -4.56
C TRP A 84 -16.03 -0.32 -3.65
N GLY A 85 -17.19 -0.86 -4.00
CA GLY A 85 -18.40 -0.79 -3.20
C GLY A 85 -19.04 -2.17 -3.10
N ARG A 86 -19.53 -2.52 -1.92
CA ARG A 86 -20.38 -3.69 -1.71
C ARG A 86 -21.65 -3.24 -1.02
N SER A 87 -22.79 -3.58 -1.60
CA SER A 87 -24.08 -3.48 -0.95
C SER A 87 -24.44 -4.85 -0.39
N ASN A 88 -24.75 -4.91 0.91
CA ASN A 88 -25.26 -6.12 1.54
C ASN A 88 -26.61 -5.81 2.19
N GLY A 89 -27.64 -5.63 1.35
CA GLY A 89 -28.97 -5.21 1.78
C GLY A 89 -28.98 -3.73 2.20
N GLN A 90 -29.24 -3.46 3.49
CA GLN A 90 -29.37 -2.10 4.03
C GLN A 90 -28.05 -1.33 4.14
N PHE A 91 -26.89 -2.01 4.10
CA PHE A 91 -25.58 -1.36 4.25
C PHE A 91 -24.83 -1.31 2.94
N VAL A 92 -24.25 -0.15 2.65
CA VAL A 92 -23.32 0.07 1.54
C VAL A 92 -21.95 0.35 2.13
N SER A 93 -21.03 -0.59 1.96
CA SER A 93 -19.62 -0.42 2.29
C SER A 93 -18.89 0.04 1.04
N TYR A 94 -18.06 1.07 1.15
CA TYR A 94 -17.18 1.51 0.08
C TYR A 94 -15.77 1.71 0.61
N GLY A 95 -14.79 1.59 -0.26
CA GLY A 95 -13.39 1.74 0.10
C GLY A 95 -12.49 1.80 -1.12
N LEU A 96 -11.20 1.82 -0.87
CA LEU A 96 -10.18 1.75 -1.91
C LEU A 96 -9.57 0.35 -1.93
N SER A 97 -9.32 -0.15 -3.13
CA SER A 97 -8.48 -1.32 -3.37
C SER A 97 -7.22 -0.83 -4.06
N ALA A 98 -6.07 -1.26 -3.58
CA ALA A 98 -4.79 -0.97 -4.20
C ALA A 98 -4.08 -2.30 -4.52
N THR A 99 -3.68 -2.47 -5.77
CA THR A 99 -2.94 -3.63 -6.26
C THR A 99 -1.74 -3.17 -7.06
N ALA A 100 -0.61 -3.85 -6.91
CA ALA A 100 0.58 -3.58 -7.71
C ALA A 100 1.21 -4.89 -8.17
N ASP A 101 1.98 -4.82 -9.26
CA ASP A 101 2.64 -5.99 -9.83
C ASP A 101 3.89 -6.34 -9.04
N VAL A 102 4.67 -5.32 -8.68
CA VAL A 102 5.95 -5.48 -7.98
C VAL A 102 6.09 -4.41 -6.91
N ALA A 103 6.60 -4.80 -5.74
CA ALA A 103 7.11 -3.89 -4.73
C ALA A 103 8.64 -3.88 -4.78
N THR A 104 9.26 -2.74 -4.48
CA THR A 104 10.72 -2.64 -4.39
C THR A 104 11.07 -1.80 -3.17
N LEU A 105 11.86 -2.39 -2.26
CA LEU A 105 12.37 -1.70 -1.08
C LEU A 105 13.38 -0.64 -1.52
N ILE A 106 13.17 0.60 -1.06
CA ILE A 106 14.12 1.68 -1.25
C ILE A 106 15.09 1.61 -0.06
N PRO A 107 16.37 1.27 -0.28
CA PRO A 107 17.33 1.33 0.81
C PRO A 107 17.40 2.77 1.30
N LYS A 108 17.32 2.98 2.62
CA LYS A 108 17.63 4.30 3.19
C LYS A 108 19.01 4.67 2.65
N LYS A 109 19.11 5.77 1.89
CA LYS A 109 20.41 6.40 1.61
C LYS A 109 21.05 6.62 2.98
N GLN A 110 21.98 5.75 3.36
CA GLN A 110 22.94 6.08 4.39
C GLN A 110 23.56 7.38 3.90
N GLY A 111 23.32 8.47 4.64
CA GLY A 111 24.07 9.68 4.45
C GLY A 111 25.53 9.28 4.43
N SER A 112 26.18 9.50 3.29
CA SER A 112 27.63 9.45 3.20
C SER A 112 28.15 10.48 4.19
N THR A 113 28.53 10.01 5.38
CA THR A 113 29.40 10.76 6.28
C THR A 113 30.74 10.88 5.56
N VAL A 114 30.87 11.90 4.72
CA VAL A 114 32.18 12.32 4.22
C VAL A 114 32.79 13.11 5.37
N GLN A 115 33.50 12.38 6.24
CA GLN A 115 34.57 12.97 7.03
C GLN A 115 35.71 13.29 6.06
N ASN A 116 36.01 14.57 5.89
CA ASN A 116 37.36 15.11 5.71
C ASN A 116 37.31 16.63 5.90
#